data_AF-A0A136KL58-F1
#
_entry.id   AF-A0A136KL58-F1
#
_cell.length_a   1.000
_cell.length_b   1.000
_cell.length_c   1.000
_cell.angle_alpha   90.00
_cell.angle_beta   90.00
_cell.angle_gamma   90.00
#
_symmetry.space_group_name_H-M   'P 1'
#
loop_
_entity.id
_entity.type
_entity.pdbx_description
1 polymer ?
#
loop_
_entity_poly.entity_id
_entity_poly.type
_entity_poly.pdbx_seq_one_letter_code
_entity_poly.pdbx_strand_id
1 'polypeptide(L)'
;MNEKDILFRILSIVGYKDSKLDFINKFFSYIYTEAIARITFELDEKTNKEIGIKLAQAKNEEEQKTIILQYLSKDKFDALLAEITQAQLTDYLDTIYPKLSIDTQRELAKFLSSLTKP
;
A
#
# COMPACT_ATOMS: atom_id res chain seq x y z
N MET A 1 -6.25 13.22 6.48
CA MET A 1 -4.95 13.08 5.78
C MET A 1 -5.02 11.77 5.04
N ASN A 2 -4.72 11.72 3.74
CA ASN A 2 -4.77 10.45 2.99
C ASN A 2 -3.48 9.63 3.22
N GLU A 3 -3.44 8.35 2.83
CA GLU A 3 -2.27 7.49 3.13
C GLU A 3 -0.99 7.97 2.40
N LYS A 4 -1.13 8.58 1.22
CA LYS A 4 0.00 9.14 0.46
C LYS A 4 0.65 10.32 1.20
N ASP A 5 -0.15 11.19 1.80
CA ASP A 5 0.31 12.33 2.59
C ASP A 5 1.04 11.86 3.86
N ILE A 6 0.53 10.81 4.51
CA ILE A 6 1.15 10.20 5.69
C ILE A 6 2.53 9.66 5.31
N LEU A 7 2.61 8.87 4.23
CA LEU A 7 3.87 8.30 3.77
C LEU A 7 4.86 9.40 3.35
N PHE A 8 4.39 10.45 2.66
CA PHE A 8 5.22 11.61 2.32
C PHE A 8 5.80 12.30 3.56
N ARG A 9 4.99 12.46 4.61
CA ARG A 9 5.43 13.06 5.88
C ARG A 9 6.47 12.18 6.56
N ILE A 10 6.26 10.87 6.61
CA ILE A 10 7.23 9.89 7.14
C ILE A 10 8.55 10.02 6.40
N LEU A 11 8.53 9.94 5.05
CA LEU A 11 9.71 10.08 4.21
C LEU A 11 10.45 11.41 4.43
N SER A 12 9.71 12.47 4.76
CA SER A 12 10.29 13.77 5.07
C SER A 12 10.96 13.80 6.44
N ILE A 13 10.34 13.19 7.46
CA ILE A 13 10.92 13.09 8.81
C ILE A 13 12.20 12.24 8.79
N VAL A 14 12.18 11.09 8.13
CA VAL A 14 13.34 10.19 8.05
C VAL A 14 14.45 10.68 7.12
N GLY A 15 14.27 11.85 6.50
CA GLY A 15 15.29 12.46 5.64
C GLY A 15 15.53 11.69 4.34
N TYR A 16 14.51 11.03 3.78
CA TYR A 16 14.61 10.34 2.50
C TYR A 16 15.05 11.31 1.41
N LYS A 17 16.16 10.99 0.73
CA LYS A 17 16.86 11.92 -0.19
C LYS A 17 16.41 11.82 -1.64
N ASP A 18 15.89 10.66 -2.05
CA ASP A 18 15.40 10.47 -3.41
C ASP A 18 13.99 11.05 -3.58
N SER A 19 13.43 10.90 -4.78
CA SER A 19 12.07 11.32 -5.09
C SER A 19 11.04 10.59 -4.22
N LYS A 20 10.49 11.30 -3.23
CA LYS A 20 9.44 10.79 -2.34
C LYS A 20 8.19 10.41 -3.12
N LEU A 21 7.84 11.18 -4.14
CA LEU A 21 6.67 10.90 -4.98
C LEU A 21 6.85 9.60 -5.77
N ASP A 22 8.05 9.34 -6.30
CA ASP A 22 8.31 8.09 -7.00
C ASP A 22 8.30 6.89 -6.04
N PHE A 23 8.84 7.07 -4.83
CA PHE A 23 8.73 6.04 -3.79
C PHE A 23 7.27 5.74 -3.46
N ILE A 24 6.46 6.77 -3.19
CA ILE A 24 5.03 6.62 -2.86
C ILE A 24 4.30 5.92 -4.00
N ASN A 25 4.52 6.34 -5.25
CA ASN A 25 3.86 5.73 -6.39
C ASN A 25 4.23 4.25 -6.55
N LYS A 26 5.52 3.91 -6.39
CA LYS A 26 5.98 2.51 -6.41
C LYS A 26 5.42 1.69 -5.24
N PHE A 27 5.38 2.29 -4.05
CA PHE A 27 4.87 1.65 -2.85
C PHE A 27 3.39 1.28 -3.00
N PHE A 28 2.54 2.21 -3.46
CA PHE A 28 1.13 1.91 -3.70
C PHE A 28 0.91 1.00 -4.91
N SER A 29 1.73 1.09 -5.95
CA SER A 29 1.68 0.13 -7.07
C SER A 29 2.01 -1.30 -6.61
N TYR A 30 2.96 -1.46 -5.69
CA TYR A 30 3.28 -2.74 -5.07
C TYR A 30 2.13 -3.28 -4.22
N ILE A 31 1.56 -2.45 -3.33
CA ILE A 31 0.38 -2.82 -2.53
C ILE A 31 -0.75 -3.29 -3.42
N TYR A 32 -1.02 -2.55 -4.50
CA TYR A 32 -2.06 -2.89 -5.45
C TYR A 32 -1.79 -4.25 -6.11
N THR A 33 -0.55 -4.49 -6.56
CA THR A 33 -0.14 -5.77 -7.14
C THR A 33 -0.29 -6.93 -6.16
N GLU A 34 0.09 -6.73 -4.90
CA GLU A 34 -0.06 -7.75 -3.85
C GLU A 34 -1.55 -8.04 -3.56
N ALA A 35 -2.40 -7.00 -3.55
CA ALA A 35 -3.84 -7.17 -3.37
C ALA A 35 -4.45 -8.00 -4.50
N ILE A 36 -4.06 -7.73 -5.75
CA ILE A 36 -4.47 -8.56 -6.90
C ILE A 36 -4.04 -10.01 -6.67
N ALA A 37 -2.77 -10.25 -6.33
CA ALA A 37 -2.24 -11.59 -6.17
C ALA A 37 -2.94 -12.38 -5.05
N ARG A 38 -3.28 -11.73 -3.92
CA ARG A 38 -4.04 -12.39 -2.85
C ARG A 38 -5.45 -12.73 -3.29
N ILE A 39 -6.14 -11.81 -3.98
CA ILE A 39 -7.49 -12.04 -4.49
C ILE A 39 -7.50 -13.20 -5.47
N THR A 40 -6.56 -13.24 -6.41
CA THR A 40 -6.51 -14.34 -7.38
C THR A 40 -6.24 -15.68 -6.70
N PHE A 41 -5.45 -15.72 -5.63
CA PHE A 41 -5.17 -16.94 -4.87
C PHE A 41 -6.40 -17.47 -4.09
N GLU A 42 -7.30 -16.60 -3.64
CA GLU A 42 -8.52 -16.99 -2.91
C GLU A 42 -9.65 -17.50 -3.82
N LEU A 43 -9.56 -17.23 -5.13
CA LEU A 43 -10.55 -17.68 -6.12
C LEU A 43 -10.29 -19.12 -6.56
N ASP A 44 -11.37 -19.81 -6.96
CA ASP A 44 -11.23 -21.13 -7.58
C ASP A 44 -10.40 -21.07 -8.88
N GLU A 45 -9.76 -22.18 -9.26
CA GLU A 45 -8.80 -22.23 -10.37
C GLU A 45 -9.38 -21.69 -11.69
N LYS A 46 -10.68 -21.91 -11.93
CA LYS A 46 -11.36 -21.47 -13.14
C LYS A 46 -11.52 -19.95 -13.14
N THR A 47 -12.02 -19.39 -12.04
CA THR A 47 -12.17 -17.93 -11.89
C THR A 47 -10.81 -17.22 -11.90
N ASN A 48 -9.78 -17.82 -11.29
CA ASN A 48 -8.41 -17.29 -11.29
C ASN A 48 -7.82 -17.19 -12.72
N LYS A 49 -8.00 -18.22 -13.55
CA LYS A 49 -7.60 -18.16 -14.97
C LYS A 49 -8.35 -17.06 -15.74
N GLU A 50 -9.65 -16.91 -15.51
CA GLU A 50 -10.46 -15.90 -16.19
C GLU A 50 -10.05 -14.47 -15.80
N ILE A 51 -9.91 -14.20 -14.50
CA ILE A 51 -9.49 -12.88 -14.02
C ILE A 51 -8.05 -12.57 -14.46
N GLY A 52 -7.13 -13.55 -14.46
CA GLY A 52 -5.76 -13.38 -14.93
C GLY A 52 -5.68 -12.96 -16.39
N ILE A 53 -6.50 -13.54 -17.27
CA ILE A 53 -6.58 -13.13 -18.68
C ILE A 53 -7.11 -11.69 -18.80
N LYS A 54 -8.17 -11.34 -18.06
CA LYS A 54 -8.75 -9.99 -18.08
C LYS A 54 -7.75 -8.95 -17.57
N LEU A 55 -7.03 -9.25 -16.49
CA LEU A 55 -6.01 -8.38 -15.91
C LEU A 55 -4.81 -8.19 -16.85
N ALA A 56 -4.38 -9.23 -17.57
CA ALA A 56 -3.31 -9.13 -18.56
C ALA A 56 -3.67 -8.25 -19.77
N GLN A 57 -4.97 -8.10 -20.05
CA GLN A 57 -5.49 -7.26 -21.13
C GLN A 57 -5.82 -5.82 -20.69
N ALA A 58 -5.81 -5.55 -19.39
CA ALA A 58 -6.12 -4.24 -18.84
C ALA A 58 -5.01 -3.23 -19.18
N LYS A 59 -5.39 -2.04 -19.60
CA LYS A 59 -4.46 -1.00 -20.10
C LYS A 59 -3.92 -0.10 -19.00
N ASN A 60 -4.60 -0.04 -17.86
CA ASN A 60 -4.26 0.83 -16.75
C ASN A 60 -4.81 0.28 -15.42
N GLU A 61 -4.39 0.91 -14.32
CA GLU A 61 -4.77 0.53 -12.95
C GLU A 61 -6.29 0.62 -12.71
N GLU A 62 -6.99 1.59 -13.31
CA GLU A 62 -8.45 1.71 -13.16
C GLU A 62 -9.23 0.58 -13.84
N GLU A 63 -8.78 0.13 -15.02
CA GLU A 63 -9.34 -1.03 -15.70
C GLU A 63 -9.12 -2.30 -14.87
N GLN A 64 -7.91 -2.47 -14.32
CA GLN A 64 -7.62 -3.59 -13.41
C GLN A 64 -8.54 -3.54 -12.19
N LYS A 65 -8.79 -2.35 -11.62
CA LYS A 65 -9.65 -2.17 -10.45
C LYS A 65 -11.08 -2.56 -10.77
N THR A 66 -11.57 -2.12 -11.91
CA THR A 66 -12.92 -2.45 -12.39
C THR A 66 -13.09 -3.96 -12.57
N ILE A 67 -12.08 -4.64 -13.13
CA ILE A 67 -12.09 -6.10 -13.27
C ILE A 67 -12.15 -6.77 -11.90
N ILE A 68 -11.31 -6.38 -10.95
CA ILE A 68 -11.27 -6.97 -9.61
C ILE A 68 -12.60 -6.78 -8.88
N LEU A 69 -13.19 -5.59 -8.98
CA LEU A 69 -14.47 -5.26 -8.35
C LEU A 69 -15.67 -6.06 -8.90
N GLN A 70 -15.51 -6.76 -10.03
CA GLN A 70 -16.52 -7.71 -10.52
C GLN A 70 -16.52 -9.03 -9.74
N TYR A 71 -15.40 -9.37 -9.09
CA TYR A 71 -15.23 -10.63 -8.35
C TYR A 71 -15.18 -10.42 -6.83
N LEU A 72 -14.83 -9.22 -6.40
CA LEU A 72 -14.76 -8.83 -4.99
C LEU A 72 -15.59 -7.56 -4.76
N SER A 73 -16.40 -7.53 -3.70
CA SER A 73 -17.05 -6.29 -3.28
C SER A 73 -16.02 -5.21 -2.99
N LYS A 74 -16.34 -3.95 -3.31
CA LYS A 74 -15.49 -2.79 -3.01
C LYS A 74 -14.99 -2.77 -1.56
N ASP A 75 -15.84 -3.08 -0.59
CA ASP A 75 -15.47 -3.05 0.83
C ASP A 75 -14.39 -4.07 1.19
N LYS A 76 -14.47 -5.28 0.63
CA LYS A 76 -13.42 -6.31 0.79
C LYS A 76 -12.12 -5.89 0.12
N PHE A 77 -12.20 -5.25 -1.04
CA PHE A 77 -11.04 -4.80 -1.78
C PHE A 77 -10.31 -3.69 -1.02
N ASP A 78 -11.08 -2.71 -0.54
CA ASP A 78 -10.58 -1.59 0.25
C ASP A 78 -10.00 -2.10 1.60
N ALA A 79 -10.64 -3.08 2.25
CA ALA A 79 -10.13 -3.70 3.47
C ALA A 79 -8.80 -4.43 3.24
N LEU A 80 -8.67 -5.18 2.14
CA LEU A 80 -7.43 -5.87 1.78
C LEU A 80 -6.30 -4.88 1.49
N LEU A 81 -6.60 -3.80 0.75
CA LEU A 81 -5.64 -2.73 0.51
C LEU A 81 -5.17 -2.10 1.83
N ALA A 82 -6.09 -1.85 2.76
CA ALA A 82 -5.76 -1.29 4.07
C ALA A 82 -4.85 -2.24 4.89
N GLU A 83 -5.17 -3.53 4.91
CA GLU A 83 -4.36 -4.56 5.58
C GLU A 83 -2.94 -4.63 5.01
N ILE A 84 -2.81 -4.75 3.68
CA ILE A 84 -1.51 -4.81 3.02
C ILE A 84 -0.74 -3.51 3.24
N THR A 85 -1.39 -2.35 3.12
CA THR A 85 -0.77 -1.05 3.37
C THR A 85 -0.22 -0.97 4.79
N GLN A 86 -1.00 -1.41 5.78
CA GLN A 86 -0.58 -1.41 7.17
C GLN A 86 0.62 -2.35 7.40
N ALA A 87 0.59 -3.56 6.85
CA ALA A 87 1.69 -4.51 6.95
C ALA A 87 2.98 -3.95 6.32
N GLN A 88 2.91 -3.50 5.07
CA GLN A 88 4.05 -2.96 4.34
C GLN A 88 4.61 -1.69 4.99
N LEU A 89 3.76 -0.83 5.53
CA LEU A 89 4.20 0.36 6.26
C LEU A 89 4.88 0.00 7.57
N THR A 90 4.34 -0.97 8.30
CA THR A 90 4.94 -1.46 9.56
C THR A 90 6.31 -2.06 9.29
N ASP A 91 6.43 -2.93 8.30
CA ASP A 91 7.71 -3.55 7.90
C ASP A 91 8.74 -2.50 7.47
N TYR A 92 8.30 -1.49 6.71
CA TYR A 92 9.15 -0.36 6.35
C TYR A 92 9.65 0.41 7.58
N LEU A 93 8.74 0.75 8.50
CA LEU A 93 9.08 1.46 9.73
C LEU A 93 10.04 0.65 10.60
N ASP A 94 9.79 -0.64 10.82
CA ASP A 94 10.65 -1.51 11.61
C ASP A 94 12.04 -1.67 10.99
N THR A 95 12.13 -1.62 9.66
CA THR A 95 13.40 -1.70 8.93
C THR A 95 14.23 -0.42 9.03
N ILE A 96 13.59 0.75 9.05
CA ILE A 96 14.29 2.04 9.07
C ILE A 96 14.51 2.56 10.49
N TYR A 97 13.57 2.33 11.41
CA TYR A 97 13.55 2.94 12.74
C TYR A 97 14.86 2.75 13.51
N PRO A 98 15.48 1.54 13.55
CA PRO A 98 16.75 1.33 14.24
C PRO A 98 17.93 2.09 13.64
N LYS A 99 17.82 2.56 12.39
CA LYS A 99 18.87 3.29 11.65
C LYS A 99 18.73 4.81 11.77
N LEU A 100 17.63 5.29 12.35
CA LEU A 100 17.36 6.71 12.52
C LEU A 100 18.13 7.28 13.71
N SER A 101 18.44 8.57 13.65
CA SER A 101 18.94 9.29 14.82
C SER A 101 17.87 9.35 15.93
N ILE A 102 18.28 9.50 17.19
CA ILE A 102 17.36 9.60 18.33
C ILE A 102 16.35 10.75 18.12
N ASP A 103 16.80 11.89 17.59
CA ASP A 103 15.91 13.03 17.36
C ASP A 103 14.90 12.74 16.24
N THR A 104 15.34 12.10 15.17
CA THR A 104 14.44 11.65 14.08
C THR A 104 13.43 10.60 14.57
N GLN A 105 13.83 9.67 15.44
CA GLN A 105 12.94 8.70 16.07
C GLN A 105 11.86 9.39 16.92
N ARG A 106 12.24 10.41 17.71
CA ARG A 106 11.29 11.19 18.52
C ARG A 106 10.29 11.95 17.64
N GLU A 107 10.76 12.58 16.58
CA GLU A 107 9.88 13.29 15.63
C GLU A 107 8.91 12.33 14.94
N LEU A 108 9.40 11.18 14.50
CA LEU A 108 8.59 10.14 13.87
C LEU A 108 7.54 9.59 14.85
N ALA A 109 7.93 9.27 16.08
CA ALA A 109 7.02 8.80 17.12
C ALA A 109 5.94 9.85 17.44
N LYS A 110 6.31 11.13 17.52
CA LYS A 110 5.36 12.24 17.73
C LYS A 110 4.37 12.36 16.58
N PHE A 111 4.84 12.20 15.34
CA PHE A 111 3.97 12.22 14.16
C PHE A 111 3.00 11.03 14.17
N LEU A 112 3.48 9.80 14.36
CA LEU A 112 2.64 8.60 14.39
C LEU A 112 1.59 8.67 15.52
N SER A 113 1.97 9.18 16.69
CA SER A 113 1.04 9.40 17.82
C SER A 113 -0.03 10.48 17.53
N SER A 114 0.22 11.37 16.57
CA SER A 114 -0.76 12.38 16.16
C SER A 114 -1.81 11.83 15.20
N LEU A 115 -1.51 10.72 14.52
CA LEU A 115 -2.43 10.05 13.60
C LEU A 115 -3.45 9.15 14.33
N THR A 116 -3.12 8.74 15.56
CA THR A 116 -3.92 7.84 16.40
C THR A 116 -4.82 8.59 17.39
N LYS A 117 -4.82 9.93 17.37
CA LYS A 117 -5.77 10.70 18.18
C LYS A 117 -7.17 10.67 17.55
N PRO A 118 -8.21 10.31 18.31
CA PRO A 118 -9.60 10.31 17.84
C PRO A 118 -10.11 11.69 17.47
#